data_AF-A0A323U7E0-F1
#
_entry.id   AF-A0A323U7E0-F1
#
_cell.length_a   1.000
_cell.length_b   1.000
_cell.length_c   1.000
_cell.angle_alpha   90.00
_cell.angle_beta   90.00
_cell.angle_gamma   90.00
#
_symmetry.space_group_name_H-M   'P 1'
#
loop_
_entity.id
_entity.type
_entity.pdbx_description
1 polymer ?
#
loop_
_entity_poly.entity_id
_entity_poly.type
_entity_poly.pdbx_seq_one_letter_code
_entity_poly.pdbx_strand_id
1 'polypeptide(L)'
;MLPGPRVLKSWAQRMAHRYAQEIPDYSRLDDLLLFKDVAVVSFECLRGLKHYAQGEGLPKGELEGLVAAASQRRREQRISLGALLRAYRLWGKQTLTVLSQEAPAALPTLALGVAELVDLASEVSSQAYSQPSCEPLLQGQVVGVAIPREYPAAGAVLPRYLAALGQSSHWRQDHQGFYLYWPGALEDVLPQAQRLGQEAQAVVLLQQGKGERLGSLHEDLEEAIRLAKLSRLRPGAYETRVLWPLALVLDSPRSQERLLGLLAPLEGHPELVATVQEYLEARLSPKRVAHRLGIHINTIFYRLRRVEELTGCDLGRLEDLALLQLAFRLEEAMRRSSSG
;
A
#
# COMPACT_ATOMS: atom_id res chain seq x y z
N MET A 1 24.45 12.87 -15.64
CA MET A 1 23.53 11.79 -15.23
C MET A 1 22.63 12.30 -14.12
N LEU A 2 21.39 11.81 -14.01
CA LEU A 2 20.51 12.15 -12.88
C LEU A 2 21.06 11.57 -11.57
N PRO A 3 20.87 12.26 -10.43
CA PRO A 3 21.36 11.80 -9.15
C PRO A 3 20.56 10.60 -8.64
N GLY A 4 21.12 9.91 -7.64
CA GLY A 4 20.50 8.70 -7.08
C GLY A 4 19.16 8.95 -6.38
N PRO A 5 18.37 7.88 -6.09
CA PRO A 5 17.02 7.98 -5.55
C PRO A 5 16.90 8.79 -4.25
N ARG A 6 17.91 8.73 -3.37
CA ARG A 6 17.94 9.51 -2.13
C ARG A 6 17.94 11.01 -2.38
N VAL A 7 18.70 11.47 -3.37
CA VAL A 7 18.80 12.88 -3.73
C VAL A 7 17.51 13.35 -4.38
N LEU A 8 16.97 12.58 -5.34
CA LEU A 8 15.68 12.89 -5.97
C LEU A 8 14.54 13.00 -4.95
N LYS A 9 14.53 12.13 -3.93
CA LYS A 9 13.56 12.21 -2.84
C LYS A 9 13.70 13.51 -2.04
N SER A 10 14.93 13.94 -1.76
CA SER A 10 15.19 15.22 -1.10
C SER A 10 14.73 16.41 -1.94
N TRP A 11 14.90 16.36 -3.26
CA TRP A 11 14.42 17.40 -4.18
C TRP A 11 12.90 17.49 -4.12
N ALA A 12 12.22 16.34 -4.24
CA ALA A 12 10.77 16.27 -4.20
C ALA A 12 10.16 16.79 -2.88
N GLN A 13 10.81 16.51 -1.75
CA GLN A 13 10.41 17.07 -0.45
C GLN A 13 10.57 18.60 -0.40
N ARG A 14 11.67 19.15 -0.94
CA ARG A 14 11.85 20.60 -1.04
C ARG A 14 10.85 21.25 -1.98
N MET A 15 10.50 20.58 -3.08
CA MET A 15 9.46 21.02 -4.01
C MET A 15 8.10 21.10 -3.32
N ALA A 16 7.71 20.06 -2.59
CA ALA A 16 6.44 20.05 -1.86
C ALA A 16 6.35 21.20 -0.82
N HIS A 17 7.40 21.44 -0.03
CA HIS A 17 7.45 22.62 0.85
C HIS A 17 7.23 23.93 0.08
N ARG A 18 7.89 24.08 -1.07
CA ARG A 18 7.77 25.29 -1.87
C ARG A 18 6.38 25.47 -2.46
N TYR A 19 5.70 24.38 -2.83
CA TYR A 19 4.31 24.46 -3.26
C TYR A 19 3.42 25.02 -2.15
N ALA A 20 3.58 24.54 -0.91
CA ALA A 20 2.84 25.05 0.24
C ALA A 20 3.15 26.54 0.55
N GLN A 21 4.35 27.02 0.22
CA GLN A 21 4.71 28.43 0.39
C GLN A 21 4.16 29.33 -0.73
N GLU A 22 4.12 28.83 -1.97
CA GLU A 22 3.77 29.64 -3.14
C GLU A 22 2.31 29.53 -3.59
N ILE A 23 1.60 28.45 -3.21
CA ILE A 23 0.26 28.12 -3.67
C ILE A 23 -0.71 28.11 -2.46
N PRO A 24 -1.64 29.08 -2.35
CA PRO A 24 -2.56 29.17 -1.21
C PRO A 24 -3.40 27.91 -0.93
N ASP A 25 -3.78 27.16 -1.97
CA ASP A 25 -4.53 25.91 -1.79
C ASP A 25 -3.67 24.83 -1.12
N TYR A 26 -2.37 24.78 -1.43
CA TYR A 26 -1.44 23.79 -0.85
C TYR A 26 -0.99 24.16 0.56
N SER A 27 -0.99 25.45 0.92
CA SER A 27 -0.63 25.89 2.28
C SER A 27 -1.60 25.40 3.35
N ARG A 28 -2.76 24.87 2.94
CA ARG A 28 -3.81 24.32 3.82
C ARG A 28 -3.72 22.81 3.99
N LEU A 29 -2.87 22.13 3.22
CA LEU A 29 -2.65 20.70 3.36
C LEU A 29 -1.84 20.43 4.63
N ASP A 30 -2.15 19.33 5.32
CA ASP A 30 -1.34 18.86 6.44
C ASP A 30 0.01 18.29 5.96
N ASP A 31 0.97 18.20 6.88
CA ASP A 31 2.31 17.68 6.60
C ASP A 31 2.28 16.23 6.08
N LEU A 32 1.31 15.43 6.53
CA LEU A 32 1.17 14.04 6.11
C LEU A 32 0.89 13.98 4.60
N LEU A 33 -0.11 14.71 4.11
CA LEU A 33 -0.46 14.81 2.70
C LEU A 33 0.65 15.46 1.88
N LEU A 34 1.29 16.50 2.42
CA LEU A 34 2.36 17.19 1.71
C LEU A 34 3.58 16.27 1.47
N PHE A 35 4.02 15.54 2.49
CA PHE A 35 5.23 14.70 2.38
C PHE A 35 4.99 13.28 1.91
N LYS A 36 3.83 12.70 2.20
CA LYS A 36 3.52 11.32 1.86
C LYS A 36 2.68 11.17 0.60
N ASP A 37 2.18 12.26 0.03
CA ASP A 37 1.45 12.22 -1.24
C ASP A 37 2.05 13.20 -2.24
N VAL A 38 2.04 14.50 -1.98
CA VAL A 38 2.52 15.52 -2.95
C VAL A 38 4.00 15.35 -3.30
N ALA A 39 4.86 15.18 -2.28
CA ALA A 39 6.29 14.91 -2.51
C ALA A 39 6.52 13.55 -3.17
N VAL A 40 5.69 12.55 -2.89
CA VAL A 40 5.81 11.22 -3.49
C VAL A 40 5.49 11.29 -4.99
N VAL A 41 4.41 11.95 -5.39
CA VAL A 41 4.08 12.19 -6.81
C VAL A 41 5.21 12.97 -7.50
N SER A 42 5.74 14.01 -6.86
CA SER A 42 6.86 14.79 -7.41
C SER A 42 8.14 13.95 -7.60
N PHE A 43 8.42 13.03 -6.68
CA PHE A 43 9.54 12.09 -6.77
C PHE A 43 9.35 11.12 -7.93
N GLU A 44 8.15 10.58 -8.12
CA GLU A 44 7.85 9.66 -9.22
C GLU A 44 7.95 10.35 -10.60
N CYS A 45 7.52 11.61 -10.71
CA CYS A 45 7.77 12.42 -11.90
C CYS A 45 9.28 12.59 -12.19
N LEU A 46 10.08 12.90 -11.16
CA LEU A 46 11.55 12.98 -11.30
C LEU A 46 12.17 11.64 -11.70
N ARG A 47 11.63 10.54 -11.19
CA ARG A 47 12.07 9.19 -11.53
C ARG A 47 11.75 8.83 -12.98
N GLY A 48 10.62 9.30 -13.51
CA GLY A 48 10.28 9.17 -14.94
C GLY A 48 11.34 9.80 -15.87
N LEU A 49 11.97 10.90 -15.46
CA LEU A 49 13.08 11.52 -16.22
C LEU A 49 14.32 10.62 -16.33
N LYS A 50 14.45 9.59 -15.46
CA LYS A 50 15.55 8.63 -15.55
C LYS A 50 15.45 7.77 -16.80
N HIS A 51 14.26 7.31 -17.16
CA HIS A 51 14.02 6.60 -18.41
C HIS A 51 14.35 7.48 -19.62
N TYR A 52 13.95 8.76 -19.53
CA TYR A 52 14.28 9.75 -20.56
C TYR A 52 15.80 9.92 -20.71
N ALA A 53 16.54 9.98 -19.59
CA ALA A 53 18.00 10.06 -19.59
C ALA A 53 18.69 8.83 -20.21
N GLN A 54 18.00 7.68 -20.24
CA GLN A 54 18.47 6.42 -20.80
C GLN A 54 18.10 6.26 -22.29
N GLY A 55 17.39 7.23 -22.87
CA GLY A 55 16.94 7.19 -24.28
C GLY A 55 15.63 6.43 -24.49
N GLU A 56 14.95 6.01 -23.42
CA GLU A 56 13.70 5.23 -23.48
C GLU A 56 12.45 6.11 -23.57
N GLY A 57 12.61 7.45 -23.49
CA GLY A 57 11.49 8.39 -23.37
C GLY A 57 10.85 8.38 -21.98
N LEU A 58 9.72 9.07 -21.82
CA LEU A 58 8.94 9.02 -20.58
C LEU A 58 8.10 7.73 -20.53
N PRO A 59 7.98 7.08 -19.35
CA PRO A 59 7.06 5.95 -19.16
C PRO A 59 5.62 6.48 -19.07
N LYS A 60 5.03 6.86 -20.22
CA LYS A 60 3.78 7.63 -20.29
C LYS A 60 2.62 6.97 -19.55
N GLY A 61 2.33 5.68 -19.78
CA GLY A 61 1.21 5.01 -19.12
C GLY A 61 1.32 4.98 -17.59
N GLU A 62 2.53 4.79 -17.05
CA GLU A 62 2.78 4.87 -15.61
C GLU A 62 2.53 6.28 -15.05
N LEU A 63 2.99 7.31 -15.77
CA LEU A 63 2.83 8.71 -15.37
C LEU A 63 1.38 9.19 -15.52
N GLU A 64 0.67 8.77 -16.57
CA GLU A 64 -0.74 9.09 -16.79
C GLU A 64 -1.60 8.57 -15.64
N GLY A 65 -1.48 7.29 -15.28
CA GLY A 65 -2.22 6.72 -14.14
C GLY A 65 -1.88 7.40 -12.82
N LEU A 66 -0.60 7.71 -12.59
CA LEU A 66 -0.15 8.44 -11.40
C LEU A 66 -0.75 9.86 -11.32
N VAL A 67 -0.68 10.62 -12.42
CA VAL A 67 -1.16 12.02 -12.46
C VAL A 67 -2.67 12.07 -12.39
N ALA A 68 -3.39 11.20 -13.10
CA ALA A 68 -4.84 11.15 -13.06
C ALA A 68 -5.34 10.88 -11.62
N ALA A 69 -4.72 9.93 -10.92
CA ALA A 69 -5.04 9.66 -9.53
C ALA A 69 -4.70 10.82 -8.60
N ALA A 70 -3.51 11.43 -8.75
CA ALA A 70 -3.15 12.61 -7.98
C ALA A 70 -4.12 13.78 -8.19
N SER A 71 -4.60 13.97 -9.41
CA SER A 71 -5.55 15.02 -9.79
C SER A 71 -6.91 14.84 -9.13
N GLN A 72 -7.45 13.62 -9.14
CA GLN A 72 -8.71 13.34 -8.45
C GLN A 72 -8.58 13.53 -6.94
N ARG A 73 -7.48 13.05 -6.33
CA ARG A 73 -7.22 13.30 -4.89
C ARG A 73 -7.19 14.80 -4.56
N ARG A 74 -6.65 15.63 -5.45
CA ARG A 74 -6.52 17.09 -5.26
C ARG A 74 -7.88 17.75 -5.36
N ARG A 75 -8.70 17.32 -6.32
CA ARG A 75 -10.08 17.76 -6.47
C ARG A 75 -10.91 17.46 -5.21
N GLU A 76 -10.80 16.25 -4.65
CA GLU A 76 -11.50 15.88 -3.40
C GLU A 76 -11.00 16.68 -2.19
N GLN A 77 -9.70 17.00 -2.16
CA GLN A 77 -9.09 17.91 -1.18
C GLN A 77 -9.44 19.38 -1.42
N ARG A 78 -10.34 19.67 -2.36
CA ARG A 78 -10.79 21.03 -2.75
C ARG A 78 -9.65 21.93 -3.24
N ILE A 79 -8.58 21.34 -3.78
CA ILE A 79 -7.53 22.06 -4.50
C ILE A 79 -8.05 22.38 -5.89
N SER A 80 -8.00 23.66 -6.28
CA SER A 80 -8.43 24.10 -7.60
C SER A 80 -7.54 23.54 -8.72
N LEU A 81 -8.10 23.33 -9.91
CA LEU A 81 -7.31 22.91 -11.09
C LEU A 81 -6.16 23.90 -11.35
N GLY A 82 -6.43 25.21 -11.24
CA GLY A 82 -5.41 26.25 -11.40
C GLY A 82 -4.25 26.13 -10.41
N ALA A 83 -4.53 25.78 -9.14
CA ALA A 83 -3.49 25.52 -8.14
C ALA A 83 -2.68 24.26 -8.46
N LEU A 84 -3.33 23.16 -8.85
CA LEU A 84 -2.64 21.93 -9.25
C LEU A 84 -1.73 22.14 -10.47
N LEU A 85 -2.23 22.78 -11.53
CA LEU A 85 -1.43 23.11 -12.71
C LEU A 85 -0.29 24.07 -12.40
N ARG A 86 -0.46 24.96 -11.40
CA ARG A 86 0.65 25.77 -10.88
C ARG A 86 1.71 24.92 -10.18
N ALA A 87 1.32 23.90 -9.42
CA ALA A 87 2.26 22.99 -8.79
C ALA A 87 3.13 22.24 -9.82
N TYR A 88 2.56 21.74 -10.92
CA TYR A 88 3.33 21.11 -12.00
C TYR A 88 4.28 22.07 -12.72
N ARG A 89 3.89 23.34 -12.93
CA ARG A 89 4.79 24.36 -13.48
C ARG A 89 5.93 24.70 -12.52
N LEU A 90 5.66 24.78 -11.22
CA LEU A 90 6.69 24.96 -10.19
C LEU A 90 7.63 23.75 -10.14
N TRP A 91 7.10 22.53 -10.22
CA TRP A 91 7.88 21.30 -10.34
C TRP A 91 8.87 21.39 -11.51
N GLY A 92 8.39 21.76 -12.70
CA GLY A 92 9.22 21.90 -13.90
C GLY A 92 10.30 22.96 -13.73
N LYS A 93 9.92 24.17 -13.28
CA LYS A 93 10.88 25.27 -13.01
C LYS A 93 11.96 24.86 -12.01
N GLN A 94 11.57 24.22 -10.91
CA GLN A 94 12.52 23.76 -9.89
C GLN A 94 13.42 22.66 -10.42
N THR A 95 12.89 21.70 -11.17
CA THR A 95 13.69 20.63 -11.78
C THR A 95 14.75 21.22 -12.71
N LEU A 96 14.38 22.15 -13.59
CA LEU A 96 15.34 22.84 -14.47
C LEU A 96 16.40 23.64 -13.69
N THR A 97 15.98 24.33 -12.63
CA THR A 97 16.89 25.11 -11.77
C THR A 97 17.92 24.22 -11.09
N VAL A 98 17.49 23.07 -10.57
CA VAL A 98 18.41 22.16 -9.90
C VAL A 98 19.29 21.43 -10.93
N LEU A 99 18.75 21.05 -12.08
CA LEU A 99 19.54 20.46 -13.17
C LEU A 99 20.64 21.41 -13.67
N SER A 100 20.38 22.72 -13.76
CA SER A 100 21.41 23.68 -14.19
C SER A 100 22.56 23.83 -13.18
N GLN A 101 22.30 23.54 -11.90
CA GLN A 101 23.28 23.62 -10.82
C GLN A 101 24.02 22.30 -10.60
N GLU A 102 23.29 21.18 -10.55
CA GLU A 102 23.82 19.88 -10.13
C GLU A 102 24.17 18.96 -11.33
N ALA A 103 23.59 19.17 -12.51
CA ALA A 103 23.80 18.32 -13.69
C ALA A 103 23.73 19.09 -15.04
N PRO A 104 24.50 20.17 -15.23
CA PRO A 104 24.35 21.08 -16.37
C PRO A 104 24.53 20.39 -17.73
N ALA A 105 25.39 19.37 -17.81
CA ALA A 105 25.59 18.59 -19.04
C ALA A 105 24.34 17.79 -19.47
N ALA A 106 23.47 17.40 -18.53
CA ALA A 106 22.25 16.66 -18.82
C ALA A 106 21.05 17.59 -19.10
N LEU A 107 21.19 18.89 -18.83
CA LEU A 107 20.10 19.86 -18.91
C LEU A 107 19.45 19.92 -20.31
N PRO A 108 20.17 19.98 -21.45
CA PRO A 108 19.53 20.10 -22.76
C PRO A 108 18.58 18.92 -23.06
N THR A 109 19.02 17.70 -22.77
CA THR A 109 18.21 16.49 -22.98
C THR A 109 17.04 16.43 -21.99
N LEU A 110 17.32 16.64 -20.70
CA LEU A 110 16.29 16.49 -19.67
C LEU A 110 15.27 17.64 -19.66
N ALA A 111 15.62 18.81 -20.19
CA ALA A 111 14.69 19.92 -20.30
C ALA A 111 13.49 19.58 -21.22
N LEU A 112 13.73 18.81 -22.28
CA LEU A 112 12.66 18.31 -23.16
C LEU A 112 11.74 17.34 -22.40
N GLY A 113 12.32 16.39 -21.65
CA GLY A 113 11.54 15.47 -20.82
C GLY A 113 10.76 16.17 -19.71
N VAL A 114 11.30 17.25 -19.12
CA VAL A 114 10.59 18.09 -18.15
C VAL A 114 9.40 18.79 -18.80
N ALA A 115 9.59 19.37 -20.00
CA ALA A 115 8.51 20.02 -20.73
C ALA A 115 7.40 19.03 -21.10
N GLU A 116 7.77 17.85 -21.62
CA GLU A 116 6.84 16.78 -21.97
C GLU A 116 6.05 16.27 -20.75
N LEU A 117 6.70 16.17 -19.57
CA LEU A 117 6.01 15.76 -18.36
C LEU A 117 5.01 16.83 -17.87
N VAL A 118 5.38 18.11 -17.92
CA VAL A 118 4.48 19.21 -17.54
C VAL A 118 3.27 19.27 -18.48
N ASP A 119 3.48 19.04 -19.78
CA ASP A 119 2.42 18.97 -20.78
C ASP A 119 1.47 17.79 -20.51
N LEU A 120 2.03 16.57 -20.38
CA LEU A 120 1.28 15.37 -20.01
C LEU A 120 0.46 15.59 -18.74
N ALA A 121 1.08 16.15 -17.70
CA ALA A 121 0.40 16.37 -16.44
C ALA A 121 -0.72 17.39 -16.56
N SER A 122 -0.57 18.40 -17.43
CA SER A 122 -1.57 19.43 -17.65
C SER A 122 -2.80 18.90 -18.36
N GLU A 123 -2.60 18.10 -19.41
CA GLU A 123 -3.69 17.46 -20.16
C GLU A 123 -4.46 16.48 -19.28
N VAL A 124 -3.75 15.55 -18.64
CA VAL A 124 -4.37 14.53 -17.76
C VAL A 124 -5.12 15.17 -16.60
N SER A 125 -4.56 16.20 -15.97
CA SER A 125 -5.24 16.91 -14.86
C SER A 125 -6.51 17.62 -15.34
N SER A 126 -6.47 18.26 -16.51
CA SER A 126 -7.61 19.00 -17.06
C SER A 126 -8.77 18.05 -17.38
N GLN A 127 -8.47 16.88 -17.95
CA GLN A 127 -9.46 15.84 -18.19
C GLN A 127 -10.05 15.31 -16.86
N ALA A 128 -9.20 14.98 -15.88
CA ALA A 128 -9.63 14.45 -14.59
C ALA A 128 -10.52 15.42 -13.78
N TYR A 129 -10.30 16.74 -13.91
CA TYR A 129 -11.14 17.75 -13.27
C TYR A 129 -12.46 18.01 -14.00
N SER A 130 -12.50 17.77 -15.32
CA SER A 130 -13.69 18.00 -16.14
C SER A 130 -14.69 16.84 -16.11
N GLN A 131 -14.21 15.62 -15.81
CA GLN A 131 -15.07 14.44 -15.75
C GLN A 131 -15.98 14.46 -14.51
N PRO A 132 -17.30 14.25 -14.66
CA PRO A 132 -18.19 14.04 -13.52
C PRO A 132 -17.74 12.79 -12.74
N SER A 133 -17.94 12.80 -11.42
CA SER A 133 -17.70 11.63 -10.57
C SER A 133 -18.81 10.61 -10.83
N CYS A 134 -18.67 9.82 -11.89
CA CYS A 134 -19.50 8.64 -12.12
C CYS A 134 -18.78 7.40 -11.65
N GLU A 135 -19.51 6.45 -11.06
CA GLU A 135 -18.97 5.11 -10.87
C GLU A 135 -18.66 4.50 -12.23
N PRO A 136 -17.49 3.86 -12.40
CA PRO A 136 -17.11 3.27 -13.66
C PRO A 136 -18.01 2.08 -13.96
N LEU A 137 -18.41 1.95 -15.22
CA LEU A 137 -19.02 0.72 -15.72
C LEU A 137 -17.92 -0.29 -16.06
N LEU A 138 -17.43 -0.98 -15.03
CA LEU A 138 -16.56 -2.14 -15.21
C LEU A 138 -17.43 -3.39 -15.41
N GLN A 139 -17.07 -4.25 -16.36
CA GLN A 139 -17.76 -5.51 -16.62
C GLN A 139 -16.82 -6.69 -16.40
N GLY A 140 -17.37 -7.83 -15.99
CA GLY A 140 -16.61 -9.06 -15.80
C GLY A 140 -15.74 -9.04 -14.55
N GLN A 141 -14.61 -9.76 -14.60
CA GLN A 141 -13.72 -9.90 -13.45
C GLN A 141 -13.00 -8.59 -13.15
N VAL A 142 -13.01 -8.20 -11.87
CA VAL A 142 -12.30 -7.02 -11.38
C VAL A 142 -11.58 -7.39 -10.08
N VAL A 143 -10.34 -6.95 -9.95
CA VAL A 143 -9.57 -7.02 -8.71
C VAL A 143 -9.65 -5.67 -8.03
N GLY A 144 -10.15 -5.68 -6.79
CA GLY A 144 -10.07 -4.56 -5.90
C GLY A 144 -8.78 -4.61 -5.08
N VAL A 145 -8.04 -3.51 -5.07
CA VAL A 145 -6.82 -3.31 -4.29
C VAL A 145 -7.07 -2.20 -3.30
N ALA A 146 -6.84 -2.47 -2.01
CA ALA A 146 -7.02 -1.48 -0.95
C ALA A 146 -5.74 -1.30 -0.13
N ILE A 147 -5.46 -0.05 0.21
CA ILE A 147 -4.33 0.36 1.03
C ILE A 147 -4.88 1.17 2.20
N PRO A 148 -4.67 0.73 3.45
CA PRO A 148 -5.08 1.49 4.63
C PRO A 148 -4.50 2.91 4.63
N ARG A 149 -5.29 3.89 5.10
CA ARG A 149 -4.93 5.32 5.05
C ARG A 149 -3.64 5.67 5.80
N GLU A 150 -3.20 4.84 6.75
CA GLU A 150 -1.90 4.95 7.43
C GLU A 150 -0.68 4.73 6.51
N TYR A 151 -0.90 4.26 5.27
CA TYR A 151 0.13 4.13 4.23
C TYR A 151 -0.08 5.09 3.04
N PRO A 152 -0.11 6.42 3.27
CA PRO A 152 -0.44 7.39 2.21
C PRO A 152 0.56 7.38 1.04
N ALA A 153 1.83 7.09 1.29
CA ALA A 153 2.83 6.94 0.24
C ALA A 153 2.55 5.76 -0.69
N ALA A 154 2.06 4.64 -0.15
CA ALA A 154 1.70 3.47 -0.95
C ALA A 154 0.44 3.75 -1.78
N GLY A 155 -0.56 4.40 -1.18
CA GLY A 155 -1.76 4.87 -1.89
C GLY A 155 -1.44 5.81 -3.05
N ALA A 156 -0.48 6.72 -2.85
CA ALA A 156 -0.08 7.68 -3.86
C ALA A 156 0.56 7.04 -5.11
N VAL A 157 1.31 5.94 -4.93
CA VAL A 157 2.02 5.26 -6.02
C VAL A 157 1.30 4.04 -6.58
N LEU A 158 0.23 3.56 -5.92
CA LEU A 158 -0.53 2.38 -6.35
C LEU A 158 -0.88 2.36 -7.85
N PRO A 159 -1.39 3.46 -8.46
CA PRO A 159 -1.70 3.49 -9.89
C PRO A 159 -0.50 3.17 -10.78
N ARG A 160 0.71 3.57 -10.38
CA ARG A 160 1.94 3.31 -11.14
C ARG A 160 2.25 1.82 -11.24
N TYR A 161 2.04 1.07 -10.16
CA TYR A 161 2.32 -0.38 -10.15
C TYR A 161 1.36 -1.16 -11.04
N LEU A 162 0.12 -0.68 -11.19
CA LEU A 162 -0.91 -1.37 -11.98
C LEU A 162 -1.02 -0.83 -13.42
N ALA A 163 -0.52 0.38 -13.70
CA ALA A 163 -0.38 0.90 -15.05
C ALA A 163 0.52 0.00 -15.92
N ALA A 164 1.49 -0.70 -15.32
CA ALA A 164 2.33 -1.70 -16.01
C ALA A 164 1.52 -2.87 -16.61
N LEU A 165 0.27 -3.07 -16.19
CA LEU A 165 -0.62 -4.11 -16.70
C LEU A 165 -1.45 -3.65 -17.92
N GLY A 166 -1.29 -2.41 -18.38
CA GLY A 166 -1.80 -1.94 -19.68
C GLY A 166 -3.31 -1.72 -19.79
N GLN A 167 -4.06 -1.79 -18.69
CA GLN A 167 -5.50 -1.57 -18.67
C GLN A 167 -5.89 -0.34 -17.83
N SER A 168 -6.97 0.32 -18.24
CA SER A 168 -7.58 1.41 -17.48
C SER A 168 -8.05 0.90 -16.13
N SER A 169 -7.50 1.47 -15.06
CA SER A 169 -7.94 1.23 -13.70
C SER A 169 -8.84 2.35 -13.22
N HIS A 170 -9.78 2.01 -12.34
CA HIS A 170 -10.51 3.01 -11.58
C HIS A 170 -9.91 3.11 -10.19
N TRP A 171 -9.91 4.28 -9.58
CA TRP A 171 -9.43 4.47 -8.22
C TRP A 171 -10.39 5.34 -7.44
N ARG A 172 -10.38 5.14 -6.13
CA ARG A 172 -11.23 5.83 -5.15
C ARG A 172 -10.43 6.01 -3.87
N GLN A 173 -10.75 7.01 -3.08
CA GLN A 173 -10.27 7.11 -1.71
C GLN A 173 -11.39 7.58 -0.79
N ASP A 174 -11.25 7.30 0.49
CA ASP A 174 -12.16 7.76 1.52
C ASP A 174 -11.41 7.93 2.85
N HIS A 175 -12.16 7.96 3.95
CA HIS A 175 -11.61 8.11 5.28
C HIS A 175 -10.85 6.87 5.77
N GLN A 176 -11.11 5.67 5.24
CA GLN A 176 -10.50 4.41 5.62
C GLN A 176 -9.22 4.10 4.82
N GLY A 177 -9.19 4.42 3.53
CA GLY A 177 -8.03 4.11 2.68
C GLY A 177 -8.07 4.59 1.23
N PHE A 178 -7.17 4.00 0.45
CA PHE A 178 -7.04 4.18 -0.99
C PHE A 178 -7.40 2.88 -1.69
N TYR A 179 -8.18 2.98 -2.76
CA TYR A 179 -8.74 1.85 -3.50
C TYR A 179 -8.42 1.99 -4.97
N LEU A 180 -8.10 0.87 -5.61
CA LEU A 180 -7.95 0.78 -7.05
C LEU A 180 -8.64 -0.51 -7.53
N TYR A 181 -9.45 -0.39 -8.57
CA TYR A 181 -10.18 -1.46 -9.21
C TYR A 181 -9.60 -1.67 -10.60
N TRP A 182 -9.08 -2.87 -10.82
CA TRP A 182 -8.39 -3.24 -12.03
C TRP A 182 -9.14 -4.37 -12.75
N PRO A 183 -9.48 -4.24 -14.04
CA PRO A 183 -10.18 -5.29 -14.78
C PRO A 183 -9.25 -6.48 -15.04
N GLY A 184 -9.65 -7.68 -14.59
CA GLY A 184 -8.91 -8.92 -14.77
C GLY A 184 -8.87 -9.79 -13.52
N ALA A 185 -7.85 -10.64 -13.45
CA ALA A 185 -7.73 -11.67 -12.42
C ALA A 185 -6.71 -11.30 -11.35
N LEU A 186 -6.93 -11.84 -10.14
CA LEU A 186 -6.07 -11.64 -8.98
C LEU A 186 -4.60 -12.01 -9.26
N GLU A 187 -4.37 -13.04 -10.07
CA GLU A 187 -3.03 -13.53 -10.42
C GLU A 187 -2.19 -12.51 -11.19
N ASP A 188 -2.82 -11.62 -11.97
CA ASP A 188 -2.13 -10.56 -12.71
C ASP A 188 -1.69 -9.43 -11.77
N VAL A 189 -2.51 -9.13 -10.76
CA VAL A 189 -2.31 -8.01 -9.83
C VAL A 189 -1.39 -8.38 -8.67
N LEU A 190 -1.41 -9.65 -8.23
CA LEU A 190 -0.69 -10.11 -7.05
C LEU A 190 0.83 -9.80 -7.09
N PRO A 191 1.57 -10.02 -8.19
CA PRO A 191 3.00 -9.69 -8.25
C PRO A 191 3.28 -8.19 -8.05
N GLN A 192 2.44 -7.32 -8.62
CA GLN A 192 2.59 -5.87 -8.48
C GLN A 192 2.23 -5.40 -7.08
N ALA A 193 1.17 -5.96 -6.50
CA ALA A 193 0.77 -5.68 -5.12
C ALA A 193 1.83 -6.13 -4.11
N GLN A 194 2.46 -7.31 -4.32
CA GLN A 194 3.57 -7.79 -3.49
C GLN A 194 4.77 -6.85 -3.56
N ARG A 195 5.14 -6.41 -4.78
CA ARG A 195 6.22 -5.45 -4.98
C ARG A 195 5.93 -4.13 -4.28
N LEU A 196 4.71 -3.60 -4.41
CA LEU A 196 4.27 -2.39 -3.72
C LEU A 196 4.35 -2.55 -2.19
N GLY A 197 3.82 -3.65 -1.64
CA GLY A 197 3.85 -3.91 -0.20
C GLY A 197 5.28 -3.96 0.36
N GLN A 198 6.21 -4.55 -0.40
CA GLN A 198 7.64 -4.61 -0.03
C GLN A 198 8.33 -3.24 -0.16
N GLU A 199 8.21 -2.57 -1.31
CA GLU A 199 8.93 -1.32 -1.59
C GLU A 199 8.41 -0.15 -0.76
N ALA A 200 7.10 -0.06 -0.58
CA ALA A 200 6.46 1.00 0.21
C ALA A 200 6.33 0.66 1.71
N GLN A 201 6.73 -0.56 2.11
CA GLN A 201 6.57 -1.07 3.48
C GLN A 201 5.13 -0.89 3.98
N ALA A 202 4.17 -1.33 3.15
CA ALA A 202 2.74 -1.14 3.37
C ALA A 202 1.95 -2.44 3.33
N VAL A 203 0.80 -2.45 3.99
CA VAL A 203 -0.21 -3.51 3.84
C VAL A 203 -1.03 -3.20 2.58
N VAL A 204 -1.13 -4.19 1.70
CA VAL A 204 -1.92 -4.13 0.47
C VAL A 204 -2.95 -5.27 0.52
N LEU A 205 -4.22 -4.93 0.44
CA LEU A 205 -5.32 -5.88 0.51
C LEU A 205 -5.90 -6.10 -0.88
N LEU A 206 -6.20 -7.36 -1.22
CA LEU A 206 -6.65 -7.76 -2.54
C LEU A 206 -7.94 -8.57 -2.45
N GLN A 207 -8.93 -8.21 -3.25
CA GLN A 207 -10.21 -8.93 -3.35
C GLN A 207 -10.56 -9.14 -4.81
N GLN A 208 -10.83 -10.39 -5.21
CA GLN A 208 -11.44 -10.67 -6.50
C GLN A 208 -12.94 -10.42 -6.41
N GLY A 209 -13.48 -9.68 -7.37
CA GLY A 209 -14.90 -9.42 -7.49
C GLY A 209 -15.35 -9.35 -8.95
N LYS A 210 -16.53 -8.74 -9.12
CA LYS A 210 -17.15 -8.49 -10.42
C LYS A 210 -17.42 -7.00 -10.58
N GLY A 211 -17.18 -6.46 -11.76
CA GLY A 211 -17.34 -5.03 -12.05
C GLY A 211 -18.78 -4.55 -11.86
N GLU A 212 -19.76 -5.41 -12.16
CA GLU A 212 -21.20 -5.13 -11.98
C GLU A 212 -21.60 -5.05 -10.49
N ARG A 213 -20.70 -5.46 -9.58
CA ARG A 213 -20.89 -5.43 -8.12
C ARG A 213 -19.78 -4.64 -7.43
N LEU A 214 -19.33 -3.55 -8.06
CA LEU A 214 -18.24 -2.70 -7.55
C LEU A 214 -18.51 -2.17 -6.14
N GLY A 215 -19.76 -1.82 -5.83
CA GLY A 215 -20.18 -1.40 -4.49
C GLY A 215 -19.91 -2.47 -3.42
N SER A 216 -20.37 -3.71 -3.64
CA SER A 216 -20.09 -4.82 -2.71
C SER A 216 -18.58 -5.10 -2.59
N LEU A 217 -17.84 -5.05 -3.70
CA LEU A 217 -16.39 -5.21 -3.69
C LEU A 217 -15.70 -4.11 -2.86
N HIS A 218 -16.21 -2.88 -2.91
CA HIS A 218 -15.70 -1.79 -2.09
C HIS A 218 -15.98 -2.02 -0.59
N GLU A 219 -17.20 -2.43 -0.23
CA GLU A 219 -17.58 -2.76 1.15
C GLU A 219 -16.69 -3.88 1.73
N ASP A 220 -16.42 -4.93 0.95
CA ASP A 220 -15.49 -6.02 1.33
C ASP A 220 -14.09 -5.47 1.64
N LEU A 221 -13.59 -4.52 0.83
CA LEU A 221 -12.27 -3.92 1.02
C LEU A 221 -12.23 -2.96 2.22
N GLU A 222 -13.29 -2.20 2.47
CA GLU A 222 -13.43 -1.37 3.66
C GLU A 222 -13.39 -2.24 4.92
N GLU A 223 -14.16 -3.33 4.93
CA GLU A 223 -14.11 -4.31 6.03
C GLU A 223 -12.70 -4.88 6.21
N ALA A 224 -12.05 -5.27 5.11
CA ALA A 224 -10.70 -5.78 5.16
C ALA A 224 -9.70 -4.77 5.74
N ILE A 225 -9.82 -3.47 5.43
CA ILE A 225 -8.99 -2.43 6.07
C ILE A 225 -9.22 -2.39 7.58
N ARG A 226 -10.48 -2.45 8.05
CA ARG A 226 -10.80 -2.47 9.48
C ARG A 226 -10.18 -3.69 10.17
N LEU A 227 -10.30 -4.87 9.57
CA LEU A 227 -9.74 -6.11 10.13
C LEU A 227 -8.20 -6.14 10.09
N ALA A 228 -7.59 -5.59 9.04
CA ALA A 228 -6.14 -5.48 8.91
C ALA A 228 -5.53 -4.59 10.01
N LYS A 229 -6.20 -3.49 10.35
CA LYS A 229 -5.82 -2.59 11.46
C LYS A 229 -5.84 -3.30 12.80
N LEU A 230 -6.76 -4.22 13.00
CA LEU A 230 -6.81 -5.04 14.21
C LEU A 230 -5.69 -6.10 14.23
N SER A 231 -5.37 -6.73 13.09
CA SER A 231 -4.54 -7.94 13.04
C SER A 231 -3.00 -7.76 13.07
N ARG A 232 -2.46 -6.54 13.27
CA ARG A 232 -1.02 -6.17 13.06
C ARG A 232 -0.38 -6.84 11.83
N LEU A 233 -1.07 -6.82 10.70
CA LEU A 233 -0.47 -7.35 9.47
C LEU A 233 0.86 -6.66 9.19
N ARG A 234 1.90 -7.45 8.93
CA ARG A 234 3.20 -6.92 8.47
C ARG A 234 3.04 -6.34 7.06
N PRO A 235 3.92 -5.42 6.64
CA PRO A 235 3.97 -5.00 5.24
C PRO A 235 4.01 -6.18 4.27
N GLY A 236 3.15 -6.14 3.25
CA GLY A 236 2.93 -7.24 2.32
C GLY A 236 1.58 -7.16 1.62
N ALA A 237 1.36 -8.05 0.65
CA ALA A 237 0.08 -8.19 -0.05
C ALA A 237 -0.70 -9.39 0.48
N TYR A 238 -1.98 -9.19 0.75
CA TYR A 238 -2.87 -10.19 1.36
C TYR A 238 -4.21 -10.23 0.63
N GLU A 239 -4.67 -11.44 0.29
CA GLU A 239 -6.08 -11.63 -0.07
C GLU A 239 -6.97 -11.35 1.14
N THR A 240 -8.07 -10.61 0.98
CA THR A 240 -8.94 -10.25 2.12
C THR A 240 -9.51 -11.46 2.85
N ARG A 241 -9.69 -12.59 2.14
CA ARG A 241 -10.21 -13.85 2.69
C ARG A 241 -9.46 -14.36 3.90
N VAL A 242 -8.18 -13.99 4.05
CA VAL A 242 -7.39 -14.38 5.23
C VAL A 242 -7.89 -13.69 6.49
N LEU A 243 -8.66 -12.60 6.38
CA LEU A 243 -9.18 -11.80 7.48
C LEU A 243 -10.61 -12.17 7.86
N TRP A 244 -11.40 -12.80 6.98
CA TRP A 244 -12.81 -13.13 7.25
C TRP A 244 -13.05 -13.97 8.51
N PRO A 245 -12.22 -14.97 8.86
CA PRO A 245 -12.41 -15.70 10.11
C PRO A 245 -12.35 -14.79 11.34
N LEU A 246 -11.57 -13.70 11.29
CA LEU A 246 -11.50 -12.74 12.40
C LEU A 246 -12.82 -11.95 12.53
N ALA A 247 -13.45 -11.56 11.43
CA ALA A 247 -14.76 -10.89 11.47
C ALA A 247 -15.79 -11.75 12.22
N LEU A 248 -15.91 -13.02 11.84
CA LEU A 248 -16.82 -13.98 12.46
C LEU A 248 -16.59 -14.15 13.97
N VAL A 249 -15.32 -14.09 14.40
CA VAL A 249 -14.96 -14.19 15.81
C VAL A 249 -15.28 -12.91 16.57
N LEU A 250 -15.02 -11.74 15.97
CA LEU A 250 -15.29 -10.44 16.57
C LEU A 250 -16.78 -10.21 16.85
N ASP A 251 -17.67 -10.88 16.11
CA ASP A 251 -19.13 -10.82 16.33
C ASP A 251 -19.63 -11.69 17.50
N SER A 252 -18.77 -12.51 18.13
CA SER A 252 -19.16 -13.42 19.21
C SER A 252 -18.20 -13.36 20.41
N PRO A 253 -18.57 -12.67 21.52
CA PRO A 253 -17.75 -12.61 22.74
C PRO A 253 -17.41 -14.00 23.31
N ARG A 254 -18.33 -14.96 23.20
CA ARG A 254 -18.11 -16.34 23.65
C ARG A 254 -17.07 -17.07 22.78
N SER A 255 -17.07 -16.80 21.47
CA SER A 255 -16.05 -17.34 20.57
C SER A 255 -14.68 -16.73 20.86
N GLN A 256 -14.64 -15.43 21.21
CA GLN A 256 -13.42 -14.74 21.59
C GLN A 256 -12.80 -15.35 22.85
N GLU A 257 -13.59 -15.50 23.91
CA GLU A 257 -13.15 -16.11 25.18
C GLU A 257 -12.58 -17.52 24.97
N ARG A 258 -13.29 -18.36 24.19
CA ARG A 258 -12.84 -19.72 23.88
C ARG A 258 -11.52 -19.76 23.13
N LEU A 259 -11.35 -18.88 22.13
CA LEU A 259 -10.13 -18.83 21.33
C LEU A 259 -8.95 -18.30 22.15
N LEU A 260 -9.13 -17.22 22.91
CA LEU A 260 -8.09 -16.71 23.79
C LEU A 260 -7.72 -17.71 24.88
N GLY A 261 -8.68 -18.51 25.36
CA GLY A 261 -8.43 -19.60 26.31
C GLY A 261 -7.43 -20.65 25.80
N LEU A 262 -7.25 -20.81 24.48
CA LEU A 262 -6.22 -21.69 23.91
C LEU A 262 -4.80 -21.14 24.14
N LEU A 263 -4.66 -19.82 24.28
CA LEU A 263 -3.37 -19.15 24.48
C LEU A 263 -3.05 -18.92 25.95
N ALA A 264 -4.04 -18.96 26.85
CA ALA A 264 -3.84 -18.75 28.28
C ALA A 264 -2.72 -19.63 28.90
N PRO A 265 -2.56 -20.92 28.54
CA PRO A 265 -1.45 -21.74 29.03
C PRO A 265 -0.05 -21.28 28.60
N LEU A 266 0.04 -20.37 27.61
CA LEU A 266 1.30 -19.87 27.05
C LEU A 266 1.69 -18.47 27.56
N GLU A 267 0.86 -17.80 28.36
CA GLU A 267 1.09 -16.40 28.79
C GLU A 267 2.44 -16.19 29.52
N GLY A 268 2.91 -17.19 30.27
CA GLY A 268 4.22 -17.18 30.94
C GLY A 268 5.41 -17.65 30.10
N HIS A 269 5.20 -17.97 28.83
CA HIS A 269 6.15 -18.67 27.96
C HIS A 269 6.35 -17.95 26.62
N PRO A 270 6.92 -16.73 26.61
CA PRO A 270 7.06 -15.93 25.39
C PRO A 270 7.88 -16.63 24.29
N GLU A 271 8.83 -17.49 24.67
CA GLU A 271 9.62 -18.29 23.75
C GLU A 271 8.82 -19.38 23.05
N LEU A 272 7.78 -19.92 23.69
CA LEU A 272 6.85 -20.89 23.09
C LEU A 272 5.91 -20.20 22.12
N VAL A 273 5.32 -19.07 22.54
CA VAL A 273 4.49 -18.21 21.68
C VAL A 273 5.25 -17.83 20.40
N ALA A 274 6.48 -17.33 20.53
CA ALA A 274 7.31 -16.96 19.40
C ALA A 274 7.61 -18.15 18.47
N THR A 275 7.80 -19.34 19.04
CA THR A 275 8.07 -20.55 18.26
C THR A 275 6.87 -20.98 17.42
N VAL A 276 5.65 -20.95 17.99
CA VAL A 276 4.43 -21.36 17.28
C VAL A 276 4.05 -20.34 16.21
N GLN A 277 4.10 -19.05 16.52
CA GLN A 277 3.85 -18.00 15.53
C GLN A 277 4.80 -18.12 14.34
N GLU A 278 6.10 -18.33 14.61
CA GLU A 278 7.09 -18.53 13.55
C GLU A 278 6.86 -19.85 12.79
N TYR A 279 6.42 -20.91 13.47
CA TYR A 279 6.07 -22.18 12.83
C TYR A 279 4.91 -22.04 11.84
N LEU A 280 3.86 -21.31 12.22
CA LEU A 280 2.74 -20.98 11.34
C LEU A 280 3.19 -20.12 10.13
N GLU A 281 4.04 -19.12 10.34
CA GLU A 281 4.61 -18.28 9.27
C GLU A 281 5.57 -19.03 8.34
N ALA A 282 6.28 -20.03 8.87
CA ALA A 282 7.29 -20.81 8.15
C ALA A 282 6.71 -21.98 7.34
N ARG A 283 5.38 -22.01 7.14
CA ARG A 283 4.64 -23.12 6.51
C ARG A 283 4.91 -24.45 7.20
N LEU A 284 4.87 -24.44 8.53
CA LEU A 284 5.00 -25.64 9.37
C LEU A 284 6.36 -26.35 9.19
N SER A 285 7.44 -25.60 8.95
CA SER A 285 8.78 -26.15 8.72
C SER A 285 9.72 -25.88 9.91
N PRO A 286 10.02 -26.87 10.77
CA PRO A 286 10.90 -26.68 11.93
C PRO A 286 12.30 -26.18 11.56
N LYS A 287 12.81 -26.61 10.39
CA LYS A 287 14.11 -26.16 9.86
C LYS A 287 14.13 -24.66 9.56
N ARG A 288 13.06 -24.13 8.96
CA ARG A 288 12.92 -22.70 8.67
C ARG A 288 12.78 -21.89 9.96
N VAL A 289 12.03 -22.41 10.93
CA VAL A 289 11.89 -21.79 12.26
C VAL A 289 13.24 -21.73 12.96
N ALA A 290 14.00 -22.83 13.01
CA ALA A 290 15.33 -22.89 13.61
C ALA A 290 16.28 -21.83 13.01
N HIS A 291 16.29 -21.69 11.68
CA HIS A 291 17.08 -20.67 10.99
C HIS A 291 16.63 -19.25 11.34
N ARG A 292 15.31 -18.97 11.36
CA ARG A 292 14.77 -17.63 11.64
C ARG A 292 14.95 -17.21 13.10
N LEU A 293 14.82 -18.14 14.04
CA LEU A 293 15.01 -17.90 15.47
C LEU A 293 16.46 -18.03 15.93
N GLY A 294 17.38 -18.50 15.08
CA GLY A 294 18.80 -18.65 15.41
C GLY A 294 19.06 -19.72 16.49
N ILE A 295 18.21 -20.74 16.58
CA ILE A 295 18.30 -21.81 17.60
C ILE A 295 18.31 -23.19 16.97
N HIS A 296 18.82 -24.18 17.72
CA HIS A 296 18.94 -25.55 17.23
C HIS A 296 17.58 -26.20 16.98
N ILE A 297 17.47 -27.03 15.94
CA ILE A 297 16.21 -27.68 15.55
C ILE A 297 15.62 -28.56 16.66
N ASN A 298 16.44 -29.22 17.48
CA ASN A 298 15.98 -29.99 18.64
C ASN A 298 15.23 -29.12 19.66
N THR A 299 15.67 -27.87 19.85
CA THR A 299 14.98 -26.92 20.73
C THR A 299 13.62 -26.54 20.15
N ILE A 300 13.49 -26.44 18.81
CA ILE A 300 12.20 -26.22 18.15
C ILE A 300 11.25 -27.40 18.44
N PHE A 301 11.70 -28.64 18.22
CA PHE A 301 10.88 -29.82 18.50
C PHE A 301 10.44 -29.88 19.97
N TYR A 302 11.35 -29.60 20.90
CA TYR A 302 11.02 -29.52 22.32
C TYR A 302 9.94 -28.46 22.60
N ARG A 303 10.10 -27.25 22.07
CA ARG A 303 9.15 -26.15 22.28
C ARG A 303 7.78 -26.43 21.66
N LEU A 304 7.74 -26.98 20.44
CA LEU A 304 6.48 -27.35 19.79
C LEU A 304 5.74 -28.43 20.60
N ARG A 305 6.45 -29.49 21.03
CA ARG A 305 5.87 -30.51 21.91
C ARG A 305 5.38 -29.92 23.23
N ARG A 306 6.14 -29.00 23.81
CA ARG A 306 5.74 -28.33 25.06
C ARG A 306 4.47 -27.50 24.90
N VAL A 307 4.26 -26.90 23.73
CA VAL A 307 3.01 -26.22 23.40
C VAL A 307 1.86 -27.21 23.36
N GLU A 308 2.01 -28.33 22.67
CA GLU A 308 0.97 -29.38 22.61
C GLU A 308 0.59 -29.88 24.01
N GLU A 309 1.58 -30.09 24.89
CA GLU A 309 1.37 -30.48 26.28
C GLU A 309 0.61 -29.44 27.12
N LEU A 310 0.88 -28.15 26.89
CA LEU A 310 0.30 -27.05 27.68
C LEU A 310 -1.09 -26.65 27.19
N THR A 311 -1.31 -26.60 25.87
CA THR A 311 -2.56 -26.13 25.27
C THR A 311 -3.54 -27.27 24.99
N GLY A 312 -3.06 -28.51 24.92
CA GLY A 312 -3.85 -29.66 24.48
C GLY A 312 -4.15 -29.66 22.96
N CYS A 313 -3.56 -28.74 22.21
CA CYS A 313 -3.67 -28.69 20.75
C CYS A 313 -2.67 -29.67 20.10
N ASP A 314 -3.07 -30.34 19.03
CA ASP A 314 -2.19 -31.14 18.18
C ASP A 314 -1.67 -30.29 17.01
N LEU A 315 -0.36 -30.02 16.96
CA LEU A 315 0.24 -29.19 15.90
C LEU A 315 0.42 -29.94 14.57
N GLY A 316 0.10 -31.23 14.53
CA GLY A 316 -0.10 -32.01 13.31
C GLY A 316 -1.53 -31.92 12.75
N ARG A 317 -2.50 -31.46 13.55
CA ARG A 317 -3.91 -31.34 13.16
C ARG A 317 -4.23 -29.95 12.62
N LEU A 318 -4.76 -29.90 11.39
CA LEU A 318 -5.06 -28.65 10.70
C LEU A 318 -6.08 -27.79 11.46
N GLU A 319 -7.08 -28.42 12.08
CA GLU A 319 -8.12 -27.77 12.86
C GLU A 319 -7.52 -26.99 14.05
N ASP A 320 -6.56 -27.60 14.75
CA ASP A 320 -5.93 -26.99 15.92
C ASP A 320 -4.95 -25.89 15.50
N LEU A 321 -4.21 -26.09 14.42
CA LEU A 321 -3.38 -25.03 13.82
C LEU A 321 -4.21 -23.82 13.39
N ALA A 322 -5.40 -24.05 12.80
CA ALA A 322 -6.30 -22.97 12.39
C ALA A 322 -6.87 -22.22 13.59
N LEU A 323 -7.27 -22.92 14.66
CA LEU A 323 -7.73 -22.32 15.91
C LEU A 323 -6.62 -21.51 16.58
N LEU A 324 -5.40 -22.04 16.67
CA LEU A 324 -4.25 -21.31 17.22
C LEU A 324 -3.91 -20.07 16.38
N GLN A 325 -3.91 -20.19 15.05
CA GLN A 325 -3.69 -19.05 14.16
C GLN A 325 -4.73 -17.96 14.38
N LEU A 326 -6.01 -18.33 14.52
CA LEU A 326 -7.10 -17.39 14.75
C LEU A 326 -7.02 -16.76 16.14
N ALA A 327 -6.67 -17.54 17.16
CA ALA A 327 -6.45 -17.07 18.52
C ALA A 327 -5.34 -16.02 18.57
N PHE A 328 -4.20 -16.25 17.91
CA PHE A 328 -3.12 -15.25 17.87
C PHE A 328 -3.54 -13.95 17.17
N ARG A 329 -4.33 -14.04 16.09
CA ARG A 329 -4.85 -12.84 15.40
C ARG A 329 -5.84 -12.07 16.26
N LEU A 330 -6.71 -12.78 16.97
CA LEU A 330 -7.67 -12.18 17.89
C LEU A 330 -6.96 -11.50 19.08
N GLU A 331 -5.99 -12.17 19.69
CA GLU A 331 -5.20 -11.61 20.78
C GLU A 331 -4.53 -10.29 20.36
N GLU A 332 -3.95 -10.28 19.16
CA GLU A 332 -3.32 -9.10 18.58
C GLU A 332 -4.33 -7.96 18.31
N ALA A 333 -5.52 -8.30 17.84
CA ALA A 333 -6.64 -7.38 17.69
C ALA A 333 -7.07 -6.74 19.01
N MET A 334 -7.24 -7.54 20.07
CA MET A 334 -7.75 -7.07 21.36
C MET A 334 -6.76 -6.19 22.14
N ARG A 335 -5.44 -6.43 21.99
CA ARG A 335 -4.42 -5.54 22.59
C ARG A 335 -4.51 -4.10 22.06
N ARG A 336 -4.89 -3.89 20.79
CA ARG A 336 -5.04 -2.53 20.21
C ARG A 336 -6.29 -1.82 20.69
N SER A 337 -7.42 -2.52 20.83
CA SER A 337 -8.66 -1.92 21.36
C SER A 337 -8.52 -1.43 22.80
N SER A 338 -7.57 -1.99 23.57
CA SER A 338 -7.28 -1.56 24.95
C SER A 338 -6.27 -0.42 25.05
N SER A 339 -5.60 -0.06 23.94
CA SER A 339 -4.48 0.90 23.89
C SER A 339 -4.80 2.20 23.14
N GLY A 340 -6.02 2.38 22.65
CA GLY A 340 -6.47 3.56 21.90
C GLY A 340 -7.73 4.16 22.50
#